data_AF-A0A4P7L1T0-F1
#
_entry.id   AF-A0A4P7L1T0-F1
#
_cell.length_a   1.000
_cell.length_b   1.000
_cell.length_c   1.000
_cell.angle_alpha   90.00
_cell.angle_beta   90.00
_cell.angle_gamma   90.00
#
_symmetry.space_group_name_H-M   'P 1'
#
loop_
_entity.id
_entity.type
_entity.pdbx_description
1 polymer ?
#
loop_
_entity_poly.entity_id
_entity_poly.type
_entity_poly.pdbx_seq_one_letter_code
_entity_poly.pdbx_strand_id
1 'polypeptide(L)'
;MPHLLWPFFNNNWPLLNALFRAATRAMLQLARKQGIEIGIFCALHTYGRQLNQHPHVHVSVTRGGLDSKHSVWRKLFSKKGCRRNLARGCYPTTASQL
;
A
#
# COMPACT_ATOMS: atom_id res chain seq x y z
N MET A 1 0.50 11.45 6.95
CA MET A 1 -0.23 12.56 6.29
C MET A 1 0.30 13.90 6.79
N PRO A 2 0.41 14.97 5.97
CA PRO A 2 0.85 16.29 6.44
C PRO A 2 0.00 16.82 7.59
N HIS A 3 0.63 17.39 8.62
CA HIS A 3 -0.04 17.80 9.86
C HIS A 3 -1.08 18.91 9.66
N LEU A 4 -0.87 19.79 8.69
CA LEU A 4 -1.81 20.86 8.33
C LEU A 4 -3.21 20.33 7.92
N LEU A 5 -3.29 19.09 7.44
CA LEU A 5 -4.55 18.48 7.00
C LEU A 5 -5.27 17.73 8.13
N TRP A 6 -4.64 17.50 9.29
CA TRP A 6 -5.26 16.72 10.36
C TRP A 6 -6.57 17.34 10.86
N PRO A 7 -6.66 18.65 11.17
CA PRO A 7 -7.91 19.26 11.62
C PRO A 7 -9.02 19.16 10.56
N PHE A 8 -8.66 19.28 9.28
CA PHE A 8 -9.60 19.22 8.16
C PHE A 8 -10.31 17.88 8.07
N PHE A 9 -9.57 16.76 8.21
CA PHE A 9 -10.18 15.43 8.21
C PHE A 9 -10.87 15.07 9.53
N ASN A 10 -10.34 15.53 10.66
CA ASN A 10 -10.94 15.25 11.96
C ASN A 10 -12.31 15.92 12.12
N ASN A 11 -12.46 17.13 11.59
CA ASN A 11 -13.71 17.88 11.65
C ASN A 11 -14.72 17.44 10.57
N ASN A 12 -14.31 16.62 9.60
CA ASN A 12 -15.16 16.19 8.50
C ASN A 12 -14.81 14.75 8.06
N TRP A 13 -15.25 13.79 8.87
CA TRP A 13 -15.03 12.36 8.68
C TRP A 13 -15.41 11.81 7.29
N PRO A 14 -16.51 12.25 6.64
CA PRO A 14 -16.81 11.84 5.27
C PRO A 14 -15.68 12.09 4.26
N LEU A 15 -14.80 13.07 4.49
CA LEU A 15 -13.66 13.34 3.62
C LEU A 15 -12.59 12.25 3.66
N LEU A 16 -12.58 11.40 4.68
CA LEU A 16 -11.68 10.24 4.73
C LEU A 16 -11.95 9.28 3.56
N ASN A 17 -13.19 9.23 3.05
CA ASN A 17 -13.50 8.49 1.82
C ASN A 17 -12.71 9.00 0.61
N ALA A 18 -12.42 10.30 0.54
CA ALA A 18 -11.58 10.86 -0.52
C ALA A 18 -10.13 10.35 -0.42
N LEU A 19 -9.61 10.15 0.80
CA LEU A 19 -8.29 9.56 1.03
C LEU A 19 -8.23 8.10 0.56
N PHE A 20 -9.24 7.30 0.91
CA PHE A 20 -9.39 5.93 0.38
C PHE A 20 -9.45 5.92 -1.15
N ARG A 21 -10.30 6.76 -1.75
CA ARG A 21 -10.45 6.85 -3.22
C ARG A 21 -9.16 7.29 -3.90
N ALA A 22 -8.44 8.25 -3.35
CA ALA A 22 -7.16 8.70 -3.91
C ALA A 22 -6.13 7.56 -3.89
N ALA A 23 -6.03 6.85 -2.76
CA ALA A 23 -5.08 5.77 -2.57
C ALA A 23 -5.39 4.55 -3.46
N THR A 24 -6.64 4.09 -3.49
CA THR A 24 -7.05 2.96 -4.35
C THR A 24 -6.93 3.31 -5.83
N ARG A 25 -7.29 4.54 -6.23
CA ARG A 25 -7.15 4.99 -7.62
C ARG A 25 -5.71 4.95 -8.10
N ALA A 26 -4.74 5.35 -7.28
CA ALA A 26 -3.32 5.27 -7.63
C ALA A 26 -2.88 3.81 -7.87
N MET A 27 -3.29 2.88 -7.00
CA MET A 27 -2.95 1.46 -7.14
C MET A 27 -3.64 0.81 -8.33
N LEU A 28 -4.92 1.11 -8.57
CA LEU A 28 -5.66 0.62 -9.72
C LEU A 28 -5.10 1.17 -11.03
N GLN A 29 -4.66 2.43 -11.07
CA GLN A 29 -3.99 2.99 -12.24
C GLN A 29 -2.69 2.24 -12.56
N LEU A 30 -1.91 1.88 -11.54
CA LEU A 30 -0.69 1.07 -11.71
C LEU A 30 -1.03 -0.33 -12.26
N ALA A 31 -2.03 -0.99 -11.69
CA ALA A 31 -2.45 -2.33 -12.11
C ALA A 31 -2.99 -2.35 -13.55
N ARG A 32 -3.77 -1.34 -13.93
CA ARG A 32 -4.28 -1.17 -15.31
C ARG A 32 -3.16 -1.01 -16.33
N LYS A 33 -2.09 -0.25 -16.00
CA LYS A 33 -0.92 -0.12 -16.87
C LYS A 33 -0.21 -1.46 -17.12
N GLN A 34 -0.38 -2.43 -16.21
CA GLN A 34 0.18 -3.77 -16.33
C GLN A 34 -0.83 -4.81 -16.85
N GLY A 35 -2.08 -4.42 -17.12
CA GLY A 35 -3.13 -5.32 -17.61
C GLY A 35 -3.54 -6.38 -16.60
N ILE A 36 -3.46 -6.09 -15.29
CA ILE A 36 -3.80 -7.04 -14.23
C ILE A 36 -4.83 -6.47 -13.26
N GLU A 37 -5.65 -7.35 -12.70
CA GLU A 37 -6.63 -7.06 -11.67
C GLU A 37 -6.08 -7.45 -10.29
N ILE A 38 -5.96 -6.46 -9.41
CA ILE A 38 -5.35 -6.62 -8.08
C ILE A 38 -6.42 -6.55 -7.00
N GLY A 39 -6.21 -7.29 -5.91
CA GLY A 39 -6.95 -7.11 -4.67
C GLY A 39 -6.38 -5.95 -3.87
N ILE A 40 -7.25 -5.13 -3.29
CA ILE A 40 -6.87 -3.99 -2.44
C ILE A 40 -7.66 -4.07 -1.13
N PHE A 41 -6.95 -3.97 -0.01
CA PHE A 41 -7.52 -3.84 1.32
C PHE A 41 -6.99 -2.55 1.95
N CYS A 42 -7.89 -1.70 2.45
CA CYS A 42 -7.52 -0.44 3.06
C CYS A 42 -8.01 -0.37 4.51
N ALA A 43 -7.15 0.09 5.42
CA ALA A 43 -7.47 0.29 6.83
C ALA A 43 -7.19 1.74 7.25
N LEU A 44 -8.19 2.39 7.84
CA LEU A 44 -8.04 3.73 8.41
C LEU A 44 -7.46 3.63 9.83
N HIS A 45 -6.45 4.43 10.09
CA HIS A 45 -5.91 4.68 11.42
C HIS A 45 -6.04 6.16 11.73
N THR A 46 -6.71 6.49 12.82
CA THR A 46 -7.02 7.88 13.20
C THR A 46 -6.04 8.45 14.23
N TYR A 47 -5.46 7.59 15.06
CA TYR A 47 -4.54 7.96 16.13
C TYR A 47 -3.15 7.36 15.91
N GLY A 48 -2.13 8.13 16.27
CA GLY A 48 -0.75 7.67 16.33
C GLY A 48 -0.42 6.93 17.63
N ARG A 49 0.83 6.48 17.76
CA ARG A 49 1.35 5.77 18.95
C ARG A 49 1.20 6.57 20.25
N GLN A 50 1.29 7.89 20.17
CA GLN A 50 1.14 8.82 21.31
C GLN A 50 -0.31 9.29 21.51
N LEU A 51 -1.29 8.64 20.85
CA LEU A 51 -2.71 9.06 20.84
C LEU A 51 -2.96 10.47 20.30
N ASN A 52 -1.97 11.05 19.60
CA ASN A 52 -2.18 12.26 18.83
C ASN A 52 -3.00 11.96 17.57
N GLN A 53 -3.81 12.92 17.15
CA GLN A 53 -4.58 12.81 15.92
C GLN A 53 -3.63 12.70 14.73
N HIS A 54 -3.68 11.57 14.03
CA HIS A 54 -2.85 11.30 12.86
C HIS A 54 -3.62 10.46 11.85
N PRO A 55 -4.63 11.02 11.16
CA PRO A 55 -5.41 10.25 10.20
C PRO A 55 -4.52 9.79 9.04
N HIS A 56 -4.47 8.48 8.81
CA HIS A 56 -3.79 7.88 7.67
C HIS A 56 -4.46 6.57 7.26
N VAL A 57 -4.33 6.22 5.98
CA VAL A 57 -4.85 4.97 5.42
C VAL A 57 -3.69 4.06 5.09
N HIS A 58 -3.72 2.85 5.65
CA HIS A 58 -2.88 1.75 5.22
C HIS A 58 -3.53 1.06 4.04
N VAL A 59 -2.76 0.85 2.98
CA VAL A 59 -3.22 0.15 1.78
C VAL A 59 -2.38 -1.10 1.64
N SER A 60 -3.02 -2.26 1.75
CA SER A 60 -2.44 -3.54 1.38
C SER A 60 -2.93 -3.92 0.00
N VAL A 61 -2.00 -4.32 -0.87
CA VAL A 61 -2.33 -4.80 -2.21
C VAL A 61 -1.78 -6.19 -2.41
N THR A 62 -2.49 -7.00 -3.19
CA THR A 62 -1.96 -8.29 -3.61
C THR A 62 -0.65 -8.08 -4.38
N ARG A 63 0.32 -8.98 -4.17
CA ARG A 63 1.64 -8.92 -4.82
C ARG A 63 1.58 -9.07 -6.35
N GLY A 64 0.42 -9.46 -6.85
CA GLY A 64 0.08 -9.68 -8.23
C GLY A 64 -1.42 -9.61 -8.42
N GLY A 65 -1.85 -9.98 -9.61
CA GLY A 65 -3.24 -9.95 -10.00
C GLY A 65 -3.53 -10.94 -11.10
N LEU A 66 -4.81 -11.15 -11.38
CA LEU A 66 -5.24 -11.91 -12.54
C LEU A 66 -5.09 -11.08 -13.80
N ASP A 67 -4.81 -11.69 -14.94
CA ASP A 67 -4.88 -11.00 -16.22
C ASP A 67 -6.34 -10.72 -16.64
N SER A 68 -6.55 -9.95 -17.71
CA SER A 68 -7.91 -9.60 -18.19
C SER A 68 -8.80 -10.80 -18.55
N LYS A 69 -8.20 -11.98 -18.76
CA LYS A 69 -8.94 -13.23 -19.04
C LYS A 69 -9.17 -14.07 -17.79
N HIS A 70 -8.74 -13.60 -16.62
CA HIS A 70 -8.79 -14.27 -15.33
C HIS A 70 -8.19 -15.69 -15.33
N SER A 71 -7.24 -15.95 -16.22
CA SER A 71 -6.68 -17.30 -16.43
C SER A 71 -5.29 -17.45 -15.84
N VAL A 72 -4.53 -16.36 -15.73
CA VAL A 72 -3.15 -16.39 -15.26
C VAL A 72 -2.88 -15.33 -14.20
N TRP A 73 -2.24 -15.75 -13.10
CA TRP A 73 -1.72 -14.82 -12.11
C TRP A 73 -0.39 -14.20 -12.55
N ARG A 74 -0.31 -12.87 -12.51
CA ARG A 74 0.86 -12.07 -12.89
C ARG A 74 1.33 -11.22 -11.73
N LYS A 75 2.64 -11.02 -11.60
CA LYS A 75 3.24 -10.22 -10.51
C LYS A 75 3.12 -8.72 -10.83
N LEU A 76 2.66 -7.94 -9.85
CA LEU A 76 2.55 -6.48 -9.93
C LEU A 76 3.92 -5.80 -9.75
N PHE A 77 4.74 -6.38 -8.87
CA PHE A 77 6.09 -5.92 -8.59
C PHE A 77 7.11 -6.96 -9.01
N SER A 78 8.02 -6.59 -9.92
CA SER A 78 9.20 -7.39 -10.21
C SER A 78 10.06 -7.54 -8.94
N LYS A 79 10.64 -8.72 -8.72
CA LYS A 79 11.71 -8.84 -7.71
C LYS A 79 12.78 -7.84 -8.10
N LYS A 80 13.10 -6.86 -7.24
CA LYS A 80 14.37 -6.15 -7.37
C LYS A 80 15.44 -7.24 -7.37
N GLY A 81 16.26 -7.28 -8.42
CA GLY A 81 17.21 -8.36 -8.60
C GLY A 81 18.08 -8.49 -7.36
N CYS A 82 17.96 -9.60 -6.65
CA CYS A 82 19.07 -10.07 -5.83
C CYS A 82 20.17 -10.39 -6.85
N ARG A 83 21.10 -9.44 -7.07
CA ARG A 83 22.35 -9.76 -7.76
C ARG A 83 23.04 -10.80 -6.87
N ARG A 84 22.98 -12.06 -7.29
CA ARG A 84 23.76 -13.15 -6.71
C ARG A 84 25.23 -12.86 -7.01
N ASN A 85 25.88 -12.07 -6.16
CA ASN A 85 27.30 -12.26 -5.94
C ASN A 85 27.42 -13.37 -4.91
N LEU A 86 27.87 -14.51 -5.40
CA LEU A 86 28.07 -15.76 -4.71
C LEU A 86 29.21 -15.60 -3.68
N ALA A 87 28.94 -15.01 -2.52
CA ALA A 87 29.68 -15.20 -1.27
C ALA A 87 29.03 -14.35 -0.17
N ARG A 88 28.70 -14.99 0.96
CA ARG A 88 28.23 -14.41 2.24
C ARG A 88 26.71 -14.16 2.34
N GLY A 89 26.04 -15.19 2.86
CA GLY A 89 24.97 -15.10 3.86
C GLY A 89 23.75 -14.24 3.55
N CYS A 90 22.65 -14.89 3.17
CA CYS A 90 21.31 -14.30 3.27
C CYS A 90 20.95 -14.10 4.75
N TYR A 91 21.00 -12.87 5.25
CA TYR A 91 20.21 -12.50 6.42
C TYR A 91 18.81 -12.10 5.96
N PRO A 92 17.74 -12.72 6.50
CA PRO A 92 16.38 -12.25 6.24
C PRO A 92 16.24 -10.82 6.77
N THR A 93 15.52 -10.00 5.99
CA THR A 93 15.19 -8.60 6.30
C THR A 93 14.73 -8.50 7.75
N THR A 94 15.50 -7.75 8.52
CA THR A 94 15.40 -7.51 9.96
C THR A 94 13.97 -7.60 10.51
N ALA A 95 13.77 -8.61 11.35
CA ALA A 95 12.96 -8.48 12.55
C ALA A 95 13.55 -7.38 13.46
N SER A 96 12.69 -6.82 14.30
CA SER A 96 12.96 -5.85 15.37
C SER A 96 13.35 -4.44 14.94
N GLN A 97 12.43 -3.50 15.15
CA GLN A 97 12.72 -2.26 15.86
C GLN A 97 11.44 -1.83 16.57
N LEU A 98 11.63 -1.47 17.84
CA LEU A 98 10.66 -1.07 18.88
C LEU A 98 9.87 0.20 18.55
#